data_AF-A0ABD2PRZ4-F1
#
_entry.id   AF-A0ABD2PRZ4-F1
#
_cell.length_a   1.000
_cell.length_b   1.000
_cell.length_c   1.000
_cell.angle_alpha   90.00
_cell.angle_beta   90.00
_cell.angle_gamma   90.00
#
_symmetry.space_group_name_H-M   'P 1'
#
loop_
_entity.id
_entity.type
_entity.pdbx_description
1 polymer ?
#
loop_
_entity_poly.entity_id
_entity_poly.type
_entity_poly.pdbx_seq_one_letter_code
_entity_poly.pdbx_strand_id
1 'polypeptide(L)'
;MLFTQAYRSTIMGRREYKVFLRYIEERGYQRGDTRLFTSCLQMEETEVFAEDPQLLAAFYDPYFEVNGKIERLMEVIRSYELINRIYDLFYQYDLISYNREQFFRNFQRSWFEFFKRSYLRGGRTSGFRHVYCGDVGDSKIGGLHNWMRFYYLEIRGNITNLSVARVHPHKKNIVSLRYRYDQVPKEFGTIYFGLQRAFEMTAMYVAFLRNKNAVYTIGLDRTPVKIQSWGVSWDPSLIASVYFLG
;
A
#
# COMPACT_ATOMS: atom_id res chain seq x y z
N MET A 1 -17.22 -6.97 -17.32
CA MET A 1 -18.55 -6.54 -16.81
C MET A 1 -18.99 -7.29 -15.53
N LEU A 2 -18.23 -8.30 -15.07
CA LEU A 2 -18.67 -9.27 -14.06
C LEU A 2 -18.35 -8.93 -12.58
N PHE A 3 -17.41 -8.01 -12.31
CA PHE A 3 -16.94 -7.72 -10.94
C PHE A 3 -18.06 -7.25 -9.99
N THR A 4 -18.92 -6.33 -10.42
CA THR A 4 -19.90 -5.69 -9.53
C THR A 4 -21.15 -6.53 -9.28
N GLN A 5 -21.53 -7.41 -10.20
CA GLN A 5 -22.76 -8.19 -10.06
C GLN A 5 -22.55 -9.39 -9.12
N ALA A 6 -21.40 -10.07 -9.22
CA ALA A 6 -20.99 -11.12 -8.29
C ALA A 6 -20.58 -10.56 -6.90
N TYR A 7 -19.92 -9.41 -6.84
CA TYR A 7 -19.56 -8.75 -5.57
C TYR A 7 -20.80 -8.25 -4.81
N ARG A 8 -21.79 -7.67 -5.50
CA ARG A 8 -23.07 -7.24 -4.90
C ARG A 8 -23.92 -8.42 -4.43
N SER A 9 -24.02 -9.50 -5.19
CA SER A 9 -24.83 -10.66 -4.80
C SER A 9 -24.23 -11.46 -3.64
N THR A 10 -22.91 -11.49 -3.52
CA THR A 10 -22.22 -12.25 -2.46
C THR A 10 -22.22 -11.51 -1.12
N ILE A 11 -22.11 -10.17 -1.11
CA ILE A 11 -22.06 -9.37 0.11
C ILE A 11 -23.45 -9.03 0.66
N MET A 12 -24.46 -8.81 -0.20
CA MET A 12 -25.80 -8.45 0.28
C MET A 12 -26.63 -9.66 0.77
N GLY A 13 -26.12 -10.89 0.62
CA GLY A 13 -26.92 -12.10 0.82
C GLY A 13 -26.64 -12.95 2.06
N ARG A 14 -25.43 -12.93 2.66
CA ARG A 14 -25.05 -13.90 3.72
C ARG A 14 -24.04 -13.36 4.74
N ARG A 15 -24.09 -13.92 5.96
CA ARG A 15 -23.49 -13.44 7.23
C ARG A 15 -22.00 -13.77 7.48
N GLU A 16 -21.27 -14.39 6.56
CA GLU A 16 -19.86 -14.76 6.79
C GLU A 16 -18.93 -14.24 5.70
N TYR A 17 -17.92 -13.47 6.12
CA TYR A 17 -17.08 -12.63 5.27
C TYR A 17 -15.69 -13.27 5.06
N LYS A 18 -15.48 -13.89 3.91
CA LYS A 18 -14.14 -14.10 3.33
C LYS A 18 -14.12 -13.46 1.96
N VAL A 19 -14.04 -12.13 1.94
CA VAL A 19 -14.24 -11.32 0.72
C VAL A 19 -13.08 -11.53 -0.27
N PHE A 20 -11.90 -11.90 0.21
CA PHE A 20 -10.69 -11.86 -0.59
C PHE A 20 -10.26 -13.20 -1.20
N LEU A 21 -10.63 -14.35 -0.61
CA LEU A 21 -10.37 -15.67 -1.20
C LEU A 21 -10.98 -15.77 -2.63
N ARG A 22 -12.19 -15.23 -2.81
CA ARG A 22 -12.86 -15.22 -4.12
C ARG A 22 -12.22 -14.29 -5.16
N TYR A 23 -11.66 -13.15 -4.73
CA TYR A 23 -11.02 -12.19 -5.64
C TYR A 23 -9.75 -12.78 -6.30
N ILE A 24 -8.99 -13.58 -5.56
CA ILE A 24 -7.73 -14.16 -6.01
C ILE A 24 -7.97 -15.43 -6.86
N GLU A 25 -8.93 -16.28 -6.47
CA GLU A 25 -9.28 -17.50 -7.21
C GLU A 25 -9.82 -17.21 -8.62
N GLU A 26 -10.59 -16.14 -8.80
CA GLU A 26 -11.25 -15.84 -10.08
C GLU A 26 -10.33 -15.21 -11.14
N ARG A 27 -9.13 -14.73 -10.79
CA ARG A 27 -8.31 -13.89 -11.68
C ARG A 27 -6.84 -14.27 -11.86
N GLY A 28 -6.37 -15.38 -11.30
CA GLY A 28 -5.07 -15.97 -11.66
C GLY A 28 -3.91 -14.97 -11.59
N TYR A 29 -3.57 -14.50 -10.39
CA TYR A 29 -2.49 -13.54 -10.19
C TYR A 29 -1.11 -14.16 -10.50
N GLN A 30 -0.29 -13.49 -11.32
CA GLN A 30 1.08 -13.96 -11.64
C GLN A 30 2.05 -13.70 -10.46
N ARG A 31 2.82 -14.74 -10.11
CA ARG A 31 3.44 -14.97 -8.78
C ARG A 31 4.72 -14.20 -8.45
N GLY A 32 5.38 -13.54 -9.42
CA GLY A 32 6.77 -13.08 -9.28
C GLY A 32 7.02 -11.92 -8.30
N ASP A 33 6.40 -10.76 -8.53
CA ASP A 33 6.65 -9.53 -7.76
C ASP A 33 6.07 -9.53 -6.33
N THR A 34 5.19 -10.49 -6.05
CA THR A 34 4.48 -10.61 -4.77
C THR A 34 5.41 -10.99 -3.63
N ARG A 35 6.36 -11.89 -3.86
CA ARG A 35 7.25 -12.46 -2.82
C ARG A 35 8.18 -11.43 -2.19
N LEU A 36 8.80 -10.58 -3.02
CA LEU A 36 9.71 -9.53 -2.56
C LEU A 36 8.98 -8.44 -1.75
N PHE A 37 7.73 -8.16 -2.12
CA PHE A 37 6.96 -7.16 -1.40
C PHE A 37 6.42 -7.69 -0.07
N THR A 38 5.99 -8.95 0.00
CA THR A 38 5.63 -9.58 1.27
C THR A 38 6.82 -9.73 2.21
N SER A 39 8.04 -9.95 1.69
CA SER A 39 9.25 -9.93 2.53
C SER A 39 9.63 -8.53 3.04
N CYS A 40 9.16 -7.45 2.39
CA CYS A 40 9.26 -6.08 2.91
C CYS A 40 8.14 -5.74 3.90
N LEU A 41 6.93 -6.30 3.76
CA LEU A 41 5.90 -6.23 4.82
C LEU A 41 6.37 -6.93 6.11
N GLN A 42 7.18 -8.00 5.97
CA GLN A 42 7.88 -8.68 7.08
C GLN A 42 8.96 -7.81 7.75
N MET A 43 9.39 -6.70 7.16
CA MET A 43 10.47 -5.85 7.67
C MET A 43 10.09 -5.09 8.96
N GLU A 44 8.81 -4.79 9.14
CA GLU A 44 8.33 -3.91 10.21
C GLU A 44 7.57 -4.66 11.33
N GLU A 45 7.39 -5.98 11.17
CA GLU A 45 6.72 -6.88 12.12
C GLU A 45 7.57 -8.15 12.31
N THR A 46 8.26 -8.25 13.45
CA THR A 46 9.18 -9.34 13.78
C THR A 46 8.51 -10.71 13.97
N GLU A 47 7.17 -10.80 14.01
CA GLU A 47 6.49 -12.00 14.53
C GLU A 47 5.53 -12.70 13.55
N VAL A 48 5.16 -12.09 12.42
CA VAL A 48 3.81 -12.35 11.90
C VAL A 48 3.69 -13.47 10.86
N PHE A 49 4.75 -13.91 10.19
CA PHE A 49 4.66 -14.93 9.11
C PHE A 49 5.06 -16.35 9.51
N ALA A 50 5.60 -16.55 10.71
CA ALA A 50 6.27 -17.80 11.11
C ALA A 50 5.35 -19.03 11.25
N GLU A 51 4.02 -18.86 11.25
CA GLU A 51 3.10 -19.92 11.70
C GLU A 51 2.34 -20.68 10.61
N ASP A 52 2.35 -20.25 9.33
CA ASP A 52 1.69 -20.98 8.23
C ASP A 52 2.70 -21.36 7.13
N PRO A 53 3.10 -22.64 7.02
CA PRO A 53 4.11 -23.09 6.06
C PRO A 53 3.75 -22.92 4.57
N GLN A 54 2.47 -22.96 4.20
CA GLN A 54 2.04 -22.81 2.80
C GLN A 54 2.04 -21.33 2.37
N LEU A 55 1.60 -20.45 3.27
CA LEU A 55 1.72 -19.01 3.06
C LEU A 55 3.18 -18.55 3.16
N LEU A 56 3.97 -19.14 4.06
CA LEU A 56 5.43 -18.96 4.10
C LEU A 56 6.02 -19.34 2.72
N ALA A 57 5.81 -20.54 2.20
CA ALA A 57 6.36 -20.89 0.87
C ALA A 57 5.84 -20.03 -0.31
N ALA A 58 4.66 -19.41 -0.18
CA ALA A 58 4.10 -18.53 -1.20
C ALA A 58 4.64 -17.09 -1.13
N PHE A 59 5.01 -16.60 0.06
CA PHE A 59 5.26 -15.18 0.36
C PHE A 59 6.59 -14.89 1.09
N TYR A 60 7.22 -15.89 1.69
CA TYR A 60 8.53 -15.87 2.35
C TYR A 60 9.59 -16.40 1.40
N ASP A 61 10.75 -15.75 1.43
CA ASP A 61 11.93 -16.17 0.72
C ASP A 61 13.07 -16.24 1.77
N PRO A 62 13.68 -17.42 1.97
CA PRO A 62 14.65 -17.66 3.04
C PRO A 62 15.98 -16.92 2.86
N TYR A 63 16.22 -16.26 1.72
CA TYR A 63 17.43 -15.47 1.48
C TYR A 63 17.37 -14.03 2.03
N PHE A 64 16.31 -13.67 2.75
CA PHE A 64 16.01 -12.29 3.18
C PHE A 64 16.39 -12.03 4.64
N GLU A 65 17.68 -11.88 4.93
CA GLU A 65 18.17 -11.30 6.19
C GLU A 65 18.00 -9.76 6.23
N VAL A 66 17.94 -9.23 7.45
CA VAL A 66 17.39 -7.90 7.82
C VAL A 66 18.11 -6.69 7.20
N ASN A 67 19.29 -6.85 6.60
CA ASN A 67 20.13 -5.75 6.11
C ASN A 67 20.16 -5.55 4.57
N GLY A 68 19.27 -6.19 3.80
CA GLY A 68 19.26 -6.06 2.33
C GLY A 68 17.88 -5.98 1.65
N LYS A 69 16.79 -5.93 2.42
CA LYS A 69 15.43 -6.00 1.85
C LYS A 69 15.02 -4.70 1.17
N ILE A 70 15.32 -3.54 1.77
CA ILE A 70 15.04 -2.23 1.16
C ILE A 70 15.88 -2.09 -0.10
N GLU A 71 17.16 -2.42 -0.03
CA GLU A 71 18.11 -2.34 -1.14
C GLU A 71 17.59 -3.19 -2.31
N ARG A 72 17.17 -4.42 -2.04
CA ARG A 72 16.60 -5.30 -3.07
C ARG A 72 15.27 -4.82 -3.63
N LEU A 73 14.37 -4.31 -2.77
CA LEU A 73 13.12 -3.69 -3.24
C LEU A 73 13.43 -2.47 -4.11
N MET A 74 14.41 -1.66 -3.73
CA MET A 74 14.86 -0.51 -4.50
C MET A 74 15.51 -0.91 -5.81
N GLU A 75 16.28 -2.00 -5.87
CA GLU A 75 16.79 -2.58 -7.12
C GLU A 75 15.66 -2.97 -8.06
N VAL A 76 14.63 -3.65 -7.54
CA VAL A 76 13.46 -4.02 -8.33
C VAL A 76 12.68 -2.79 -8.77
N ILE A 77 12.43 -1.82 -7.90
CA ILE A 77 11.76 -0.58 -8.30
C ILE A 77 12.58 0.15 -9.37
N ARG A 78 13.91 0.23 -9.21
CA ARG A 78 14.83 0.86 -10.19
C ARG A 78 14.86 0.16 -11.53
N SER A 79 14.56 -1.14 -11.60
CA SER A 79 14.52 -1.88 -12.86
C SER A 79 13.25 -1.63 -13.68
N TYR A 80 12.20 -1.06 -13.06
CA TYR A 80 10.94 -0.77 -13.76
C TYR A 80 11.11 0.42 -14.70
N GLU A 81 10.71 0.23 -15.96
CA GLU A 81 10.77 1.28 -16.98
C GLU A 81 9.94 2.52 -16.59
N LEU A 82 8.79 2.31 -15.94
CA LEU A 82 7.86 3.37 -15.56
C LEU A 82 8.53 4.47 -14.72
N ILE A 83 9.22 4.10 -13.63
CA ILE A 83 9.81 5.09 -12.72
C ILE A 83 10.99 5.81 -13.37
N ASN A 84 11.74 5.14 -14.25
CA ASN A 84 12.81 5.75 -15.02
C ASN A 84 12.29 6.77 -16.02
N ARG A 85 11.22 6.43 -16.77
CA ARG A 85 10.54 7.38 -17.67
C ARG A 85 9.96 8.58 -16.92
N ILE A 86 9.40 8.36 -15.72
CA ILE A 86 8.92 9.46 -14.87
C ILE A 86 10.06 10.39 -14.49
N TYR A 87 11.20 9.84 -14.06
CA TYR A 87 12.39 10.66 -13.79
C TYR A 87 12.80 11.45 -15.03
N ASP A 88 12.90 10.81 -16.20
CA ASP A 88 13.33 11.46 -17.45
C ASP A 88 12.42 12.63 -17.81
N LEU A 89 11.10 12.43 -17.76
CA LEU A 89 10.13 13.47 -18.02
C LEU A 89 10.22 14.59 -16.97
N PHE A 90 10.32 14.24 -15.69
CA PHE A 90 10.40 15.26 -14.64
C PHE A 90 11.65 16.11 -14.76
N TYR A 91 12.78 15.50 -15.12
CA TYR A 91 14.03 16.20 -15.34
C TYR A 91 13.97 17.05 -16.62
N GLN A 92 13.47 16.49 -17.73
CA GLN A 92 13.34 17.20 -19.02
C GLN A 92 12.43 18.42 -18.94
N TYR A 93 11.36 18.37 -18.14
CA TYR A 93 10.40 19.46 -17.98
C TYR A 93 10.67 20.36 -16.76
N ASP A 94 11.89 20.32 -16.20
CA ASP A 94 12.31 21.13 -15.05
C ASP A 94 11.38 21.00 -13.81
N LEU A 95 10.74 19.84 -13.68
CA LEU A 95 9.86 19.52 -12.55
C LEU A 95 10.64 19.08 -11.31
N ILE A 96 11.89 18.67 -11.49
CA ILE A 96 12.88 18.33 -10.47
C ILE A 96 14.25 18.85 -10.92
N SER A 97 15.13 19.21 -9.97
CA SER A 97 16.49 19.69 -10.26
C SER A 97 17.59 18.69 -9.89
N TYR A 98 17.23 17.59 -9.24
CA TYR A 98 18.17 16.59 -8.74
C TYR A 98 18.42 15.47 -9.76
N ASN A 99 19.62 14.90 -9.72
CA ASN A 99 20.01 13.84 -10.65
C ASN A 99 19.30 12.50 -10.35
N ARG A 100 19.45 11.52 -11.24
CA ARG A 100 18.75 10.22 -11.12
C ARG A 100 19.06 9.50 -9.80
N GLU A 101 20.30 9.57 -9.37
CA GLU A 101 20.71 8.91 -8.13
C GLU A 101 20.05 9.56 -6.91
N GLN A 102 20.04 10.90 -6.86
CA GLN A 102 19.32 11.68 -5.85
C GLN A 102 17.82 11.41 -5.90
N PHE A 103 17.21 11.25 -7.08
CA PHE A 103 15.79 10.90 -7.23
C PHE A 103 15.47 9.58 -6.52
N PHE A 104 16.24 8.53 -6.77
CA PHE A 104 16.00 7.23 -6.13
C PHE A 104 16.37 7.23 -4.64
N ARG A 105 17.38 8.00 -4.21
CA ARG A 105 17.65 8.21 -2.78
C ARG A 105 16.48 8.91 -2.09
N ASN A 106 15.91 9.95 -2.71
CA ASN A 106 14.76 10.67 -2.18
C ASN A 106 13.51 9.78 -2.14
N PHE A 107 13.30 8.94 -3.17
CA PHE A 107 12.24 7.93 -3.18
C PHE A 107 12.38 7.00 -1.97
N GLN A 108 13.54 6.35 -1.82
CA GLN A 108 13.80 5.42 -0.72
C GLN A 108 13.61 6.11 0.64
N ARG A 109 14.24 7.28 0.81
CA ARG A 109 14.16 8.06 2.04
C ARG A 109 12.71 8.41 2.40
N SER A 110 11.93 8.88 1.43
CA SER A 110 10.54 9.29 1.67
C SER A 110 9.64 8.16 2.18
N TRP A 111 9.93 6.92 1.77
CA TRP A 111 9.19 5.72 2.18
C TRP A 111 9.73 5.11 3.47
N PHE A 112 11.06 4.97 3.62
CA PHE A 112 11.66 4.10 4.62
C PHE A 112 12.36 4.81 5.78
N GLU A 113 12.59 6.12 5.70
CA GLU A 113 13.22 6.84 6.82
C GLU A 113 12.27 6.88 8.03
N PHE A 114 12.79 6.49 9.19
CA PHE A 114 12.03 6.51 10.44
C PHE A 114 11.95 7.90 11.04
N PHE A 115 10.73 8.39 11.24
CA PHE A 115 10.42 9.65 11.90
C PHE A 115 9.47 9.44 13.10
N LYS A 116 9.43 10.40 14.02
CA LYS A 116 8.44 10.44 15.11
C LYS A 116 7.18 11.16 14.62
N ARG A 117 6.00 10.57 14.82
CA ARG A 117 4.71 11.17 14.39
C ARG A 117 4.38 12.48 15.11
N SER A 118 4.82 12.60 16.36
CA SER A 118 4.76 13.83 17.15
C SER A 118 5.81 13.76 18.24
N TYR A 119 6.20 14.91 18.79
CA TYR A 119 7.12 14.97 19.93
C TYR A 119 6.58 14.21 21.16
N LEU A 120 5.25 14.15 21.32
CA LEU A 120 4.55 13.65 22.51
C LEU A 120 4.09 12.19 22.43
N ARG A 121 3.98 11.59 21.23
CA ARG A 121 3.52 10.20 21.05
C ARG A 121 4.70 9.32 20.67
N GLY A 122 5.14 8.50 21.62
CA GLY A 122 6.26 7.57 21.47
C GLY A 122 5.99 6.53 20.38
N GLY A 123 7.03 6.24 19.59
CA GLY A 123 7.01 5.33 18.44
C GLY A 123 7.64 5.98 17.21
N ARG A 124 8.65 5.32 16.63
CA ARG A 124 9.19 5.67 15.31
C ARG A 124 8.33 4.97 14.25
N THR A 125 7.99 5.68 13.18
CA THR A 125 7.26 5.14 12.02
C THR A 125 7.97 5.54 10.73
N SER A 126 7.63 4.90 9.62
CA SER A 126 8.06 5.26 8.27
C SER A 126 6.83 5.42 7.37
N GLY A 127 6.97 6.07 6.21
CA GLY A 127 5.88 6.18 5.24
C GLY A 127 5.40 4.80 4.78
N PHE A 128 6.35 3.86 4.62
CA PHE A 128 6.08 2.49 4.27
C PHE A 128 5.28 1.79 5.36
N ARG A 129 5.78 1.78 6.60
CA ARG A 129 5.10 1.18 7.76
C ARG A 129 3.68 1.71 7.92
N HIS A 130 3.51 3.03 7.83
CA HIS A 130 2.20 3.65 7.94
C HIS A 130 1.24 3.18 6.84
N VAL A 131 1.59 3.40 5.57
CA VAL A 131 0.70 3.15 4.42
C VAL A 131 0.43 1.66 4.22
N TYR A 132 1.49 0.85 4.34
CA TYR A 132 1.48 -0.55 3.94
C TYR A 132 1.22 -1.51 5.10
N CYS A 133 1.98 -1.41 6.19
CA CYS A 133 1.84 -2.33 7.33
C CYS A 133 0.60 -1.98 8.16
N GLY A 134 0.30 -0.69 8.28
CA GLY A 134 -0.90 -0.21 8.96
C GLY A 134 -0.66 0.10 10.42
N ASP A 135 0.21 1.08 10.69
CA ASP A 135 0.49 1.51 12.06
C ASP A 135 -0.78 1.75 12.87
N VAL A 136 -0.91 0.94 13.92
CA VAL A 136 -1.94 1.05 14.94
C VAL A 136 -1.49 2.16 15.88
N GLY A 137 -2.16 3.31 15.83
CA GLY A 137 -2.08 4.25 16.95
C GLY A 137 -3.03 3.81 18.06
N ASP A 138 -2.89 4.40 19.24
CA ASP A 138 -3.62 4.02 20.47
C ASP A 138 -5.15 3.84 20.32
N SER A 139 -5.78 4.50 19.35
CA SER A 139 -7.24 4.45 19.18
C SER A 139 -7.74 4.35 17.73
N LYS A 140 -6.84 4.36 16.74
CA LYS A 140 -7.25 4.25 15.32
C LYS A 140 -6.12 3.76 14.42
N ILE A 141 -6.50 3.00 13.39
CA ILE A 141 -5.60 2.61 12.31
C ILE A 141 -5.52 3.75 11.31
N GLY A 142 -4.34 4.39 11.24
CA GLY A 142 -4.10 5.51 10.34
C GLY A 142 -3.99 5.07 8.87
N GLY A 143 -3.22 4.01 8.61
CA GLY A 143 -2.96 3.50 7.25
C GLY A 143 -3.63 2.17 6.95
N LEU A 144 -2.86 1.15 6.55
CA LEU A 144 -3.37 -0.15 6.07
C LEU A 144 -4.19 -0.02 4.78
N HIS A 145 -3.58 0.56 3.75
CA HIS A 145 -4.21 0.78 2.43
C HIS A 145 -3.82 -0.27 1.38
N ASN A 146 -2.94 -1.21 1.74
CA ASN A 146 -2.41 -2.23 0.85
C ASN A 146 -3.29 -3.49 0.84
N TRP A 147 -3.74 -3.88 -0.36
CA TRP A 147 -4.66 -5.01 -0.52
C TRP A 147 -4.04 -6.36 -0.16
N MET A 148 -2.73 -6.56 -0.38
CA MET A 148 -2.05 -7.83 -0.04
C MET A 148 -1.88 -7.98 1.46
N ARG A 149 -1.47 -6.92 2.15
CA ARG A 149 -1.40 -6.90 3.61
C ARG A 149 -2.78 -7.11 4.21
N PHE A 150 -3.79 -6.42 3.68
CA PHE A 150 -5.16 -6.60 4.13
C PHE A 150 -5.63 -8.05 3.93
N TYR A 151 -5.40 -8.63 2.74
CA TYR A 151 -5.71 -10.02 2.45
C TYR A 151 -5.08 -10.96 3.46
N TYR A 152 -3.78 -10.80 3.70
CA TYR A 152 -3.03 -11.60 4.65
C TYR A 152 -3.63 -11.52 6.06
N LEU A 153 -3.97 -10.31 6.52
CA LEU A 153 -4.62 -10.13 7.82
C LEU A 153 -6.02 -10.72 7.88
N GLU A 154 -6.79 -10.67 6.78
CA GLU A 154 -8.13 -11.27 6.71
C GLU A 154 -8.06 -12.80 6.85
N ILE A 155 -7.18 -13.46 6.09
CA ILE A 155 -7.08 -14.94 6.12
C ILE A 155 -6.54 -15.48 7.45
N ARG A 156 -5.79 -14.68 8.19
CA ARG A 156 -5.31 -15.01 9.56
C ARG A 156 -6.34 -14.70 10.65
N GLY A 157 -7.47 -14.08 10.31
CA GLY A 157 -8.51 -13.70 11.27
C GLY A 157 -8.21 -12.43 12.07
N ASN A 158 -7.16 -11.69 11.72
CA ASN A 158 -6.78 -10.43 12.38
C ASN A 158 -7.67 -9.26 11.96
N ILE A 159 -8.37 -9.38 10.82
CA ILE A 159 -9.42 -8.44 10.42
C ILE A 159 -10.78 -8.93 10.92
N THR A 160 -11.46 -8.12 11.73
CA THR A 160 -12.80 -8.43 12.23
C THR A 160 -13.80 -7.31 11.90
N ASN A 161 -15.10 -7.59 12.00
CA ASN A 161 -16.20 -6.65 11.69
C ASN A 161 -16.09 -5.99 10.30
N LEU A 162 -15.62 -6.75 9.30
CA LEU A 162 -15.46 -6.28 7.94
C LEU A 162 -16.81 -6.01 7.28
N SER A 163 -16.97 -4.81 6.72
CA SER A 163 -18.13 -4.43 5.91
C SER A 163 -17.74 -3.43 4.82
N VAL A 164 -18.53 -3.35 3.75
CA VAL A 164 -18.35 -2.35 2.70
C VAL A 164 -18.92 -1.02 3.17
N ALA A 165 -18.06 -0.02 3.33
CA ALA A 165 -18.47 1.34 3.69
C ALA A 165 -18.94 2.12 2.45
N ARG A 166 -18.28 1.94 1.29
CA ARG A 166 -18.66 2.58 0.03
C ARG A 166 -18.21 1.78 -1.19
N VAL A 167 -19.10 1.66 -2.16
CA VAL A 167 -18.80 1.16 -3.51
C VAL A 167 -18.64 2.34 -4.46
N HIS A 168 -17.66 2.28 -5.36
CA HIS A 168 -17.35 3.33 -6.33
C HIS A 168 -17.76 2.85 -7.73
N PRO A 169 -18.95 3.23 -8.26
CA PRO A 169 -19.55 2.60 -9.44
C PRO A 169 -18.66 2.54 -10.69
N HIS A 170 -17.77 3.53 -10.85
CA HIS A 170 -16.86 3.65 -12.00
C HIS A 170 -15.41 3.26 -11.69
N LYS A 171 -15.09 2.92 -10.44
CA LYS A 171 -13.73 2.55 -9.99
C LYS A 171 -13.73 1.13 -9.45
N LYS A 172 -13.83 0.16 -10.36
CA LYS A 172 -14.09 -1.25 -10.03
C LYS A 172 -13.05 -1.87 -9.10
N ASN A 173 -11.81 -1.41 -9.13
CA ASN A 173 -10.74 -1.96 -8.29
C ASN A 173 -10.57 -1.20 -6.98
N ILE A 174 -11.43 -0.22 -6.66
CA ILE A 174 -11.37 0.55 -5.42
C ILE A 174 -12.60 0.25 -4.58
N VAL A 175 -12.39 -0.06 -3.31
CA VAL A 175 -13.46 -0.21 -2.32
C VAL A 175 -13.09 0.53 -1.05
N SER A 176 -14.06 1.20 -0.44
CA SER A 176 -13.92 1.71 0.92
C SER A 176 -14.57 0.73 1.89
N LEU A 177 -13.79 0.28 2.86
CA LEU A 177 -14.14 -0.74 3.84
C LEU A 177 -14.20 -0.13 5.24
N ARG A 178 -15.03 -0.72 6.09
CA ARG A 178 -15.01 -0.57 7.55
C ARG A 178 -14.61 -1.90 8.16
N TYR A 179 -13.67 -1.89 9.10
CA TYR A 179 -13.17 -3.09 9.75
C TYR A 179 -12.44 -2.77 11.06
N ARG A 180 -12.03 -3.79 11.79
CA ARG A 180 -11.10 -3.69 12.93
C ARG A 180 -9.84 -4.50 12.62
N TYR A 181 -8.68 -3.99 13.00
CA TYR A 181 -7.42 -4.72 13.03
C TYR A 181 -6.87 -4.64 14.45
N ASP A 182 -6.58 -5.80 15.04
CA ASP A 182 -6.14 -5.91 16.45
C ASP A 182 -7.06 -5.16 17.43
N GLN A 183 -8.37 -5.39 17.30
CA GLN A 183 -9.44 -4.71 18.05
C GLN A 183 -9.56 -3.19 17.85
N VAL A 184 -8.65 -2.54 17.13
CA VAL A 184 -8.73 -1.11 16.84
C VAL A 184 -9.61 -0.87 15.61
N PRO A 185 -10.61 0.04 15.68
CA PRO A 185 -11.49 0.29 14.55
C PRO A 185 -10.85 1.14 13.46
N LYS A 186 -11.26 0.87 12.21
CA LYS A 186 -11.08 1.74 11.05
C LYS A 186 -12.44 1.95 10.37
N GLU A 187 -13.01 3.14 10.58
CA GLU A 187 -14.31 3.51 10.01
C GLU A 187 -14.29 3.61 8.49
N PHE A 188 -13.18 4.09 7.93
CA PHE A 188 -13.01 4.27 6.49
C PHE A 188 -11.57 3.93 6.06
N GLY A 189 -11.40 2.79 5.40
CA GLY A 189 -10.17 2.40 4.71
C GLY A 189 -10.44 2.17 3.23
N THR A 190 -9.89 3.02 2.37
CA THR A 190 -9.95 2.81 0.92
C THR A 190 -8.76 1.98 0.47
N ILE A 191 -9.02 0.90 -0.25
CA ILE A 191 -8.02 -0.03 -0.78
C ILE A 191 -8.20 -0.12 -2.29
N TYR A 192 -7.08 -0.04 -3.02
CA TYR A 192 -7.02 -0.34 -4.44
C TYR A 192 -6.49 -1.77 -4.63
N PHE A 193 -7.30 -2.61 -5.26
CA PHE A 193 -7.03 -4.02 -5.47
C PHE A 193 -6.28 -4.28 -6.77
N GLY A 194 -5.29 -5.17 -6.71
CA GLY A 194 -4.63 -5.73 -7.89
C GLY A 194 -3.53 -4.86 -8.52
N LEU A 195 -3.15 -3.72 -7.93
CA LEU A 195 -1.99 -2.97 -8.42
C LEU A 195 -0.69 -3.74 -8.14
N GLN A 196 0.27 -3.67 -9.06
CA GLN A 196 1.65 -4.06 -8.78
C GLN A 196 2.28 -3.07 -7.79
N ARG A 197 3.24 -3.52 -7.00
CA ARG A 197 3.74 -2.76 -5.84
C ARG A 197 4.70 -1.65 -6.24
N ALA A 198 5.64 -1.94 -7.13
CA ALA A 198 6.48 -0.92 -7.74
C ALA A 198 5.62 0.16 -8.42
N PHE A 199 4.56 -0.24 -9.12
CA PHE A 199 3.58 0.69 -9.70
C PHE A 199 2.88 1.55 -8.64
N GLU A 200 2.29 0.93 -7.62
CA GLU A 200 1.54 1.63 -6.56
C GLU A 200 2.43 2.63 -5.80
N MET A 201 3.63 2.20 -5.38
CA MET A 201 4.60 3.08 -4.70
C MET A 201 5.05 4.23 -5.60
N THR A 202 5.29 3.97 -6.89
CA THR A 202 5.69 4.99 -7.87
C THR A 202 4.57 6.02 -8.07
N ALA A 203 3.33 5.56 -8.29
CA ALA A 203 2.18 6.43 -8.49
C ALA A 203 1.89 7.30 -7.25
N MET A 204 1.98 6.71 -6.06
CA MET A 204 1.84 7.43 -4.79
C MET A 204 2.97 8.43 -4.55
N TYR A 205 4.21 8.07 -4.87
CA TYR A 205 5.35 8.98 -4.77
C TYR A 205 5.24 10.15 -5.74
N VAL A 206 4.80 9.91 -6.99
CA VAL A 206 4.50 10.97 -7.95
C VAL A 206 3.44 11.93 -7.40
N ALA A 207 2.33 11.41 -6.89
CA ALA A 207 1.29 12.25 -6.28
C ALA A 207 1.85 13.10 -5.12
N PHE A 208 2.70 12.51 -4.28
CA PHE A 208 3.36 13.19 -3.17
C PHE A 208 4.35 14.28 -3.63
N LEU A 209 5.14 14.02 -4.68
CA LEU A 209 6.05 14.99 -5.26
C LEU A 209 5.31 16.16 -5.91
N ARG A 210 4.21 15.89 -6.60
CA ARG A 210 3.50 16.89 -7.42
C ARG A 210 2.51 17.74 -6.64
N ASN A 211 1.79 17.16 -5.67
CA ASN A 211 0.76 17.88 -4.93
C ASN A 211 0.66 17.41 -3.48
N LYS A 212 1.74 17.60 -2.73
CA LYS A 212 1.84 17.28 -1.31
C LYS A 212 0.76 17.98 -0.49
N ASN A 213 0.23 17.29 0.52
CA ASN A 213 -0.85 17.79 1.39
C ASN A 213 -2.14 18.14 0.62
N ALA A 214 -2.29 17.61 -0.58
CA ALA A 214 -3.42 17.86 -1.46
C ALA A 214 -3.75 16.62 -2.30
N VAL A 215 -4.88 16.68 -3.00
CA VAL A 215 -5.32 15.62 -3.91
C VAL A 215 -4.62 15.77 -5.25
N TYR A 216 -4.04 14.70 -5.75
CA TYR A 216 -3.52 14.59 -7.11
C TYR A 216 -4.34 13.57 -7.91
N THR A 217 -4.63 13.86 -9.18
CA THR A 217 -5.40 12.95 -10.04
C THR A 217 -4.47 12.35 -11.09
N ILE A 218 -4.49 11.02 -11.20
CA ILE A 218 -3.79 10.27 -12.24
C ILE A 218 -4.81 9.51 -13.11
N GLY A 219 -4.46 9.25 -14.36
CA GLY A 219 -5.22 8.34 -15.21
C GLY A 219 -4.75 6.91 -15.02
N LEU A 220 -5.64 6.01 -14.61
CA LEU A 220 -5.41 4.56 -14.55
C LEU A 220 -6.46 3.87 -15.43
N ASP A 221 -6.03 3.15 -16.47
CA ASP A 221 -6.94 2.49 -17.43
C ASP A 221 -8.03 3.42 -17.96
N ARG A 222 -7.64 4.65 -18.35
CA ARG A 222 -8.56 5.72 -18.82
C ARG A 222 -9.59 6.18 -17.78
N THR A 223 -9.43 5.80 -16.52
CA THR A 223 -10.26 6.22 -15.40
C THR A 223 -9.48 7.19 -14.52
N PRO A 224 -10.03 8.38 -14.20
CA PRO A 224 -9.38 9.28 -13.26
C PRO A 224 -9.44 8.71 -11.85
N VAL A 225 -8.26 8.57 -11.24
CA VAL A 225 -8.09 8.09 -9.87
C VAL A 225 -7.39 9.18 -9.06
N LYS A 226 -7.98 9.50 -7.90
CA LYS A 226 -7.49 10.52 -7.00
C LYS A 226 -6.60 9.89 -5.93
N ILE A 227 -5.49 10.53 -5.61
CA ILE A 227 -4.56 10.14 -4.55
C ILE A 227 -4.42 11.33 -3.60
N GLN A 228 -4.65 11.10 -2.31
CA GLN A 228 -4.34 12.07 -1.27
C GLN A 228 -2.98 11.72 -0.67
N SER A 229 -2.12 12.72 -0.49
CA SER A 229 -0.81 12.55 0.16
C SER A 229 -0.60 13.59 1.26
N TRP A 230 0.21 13.25 2.26
CA TRP A 230 0.57 14.08 3.39
C TRP A 230 2.06 13.95 3.70
N GLY A 231 2.74 15.07 3.89
CA GLY A 231 4.13 15.10 4.36
C GLY A 231 4.23 15.17 5.88
N VAL A 232 5.37 14.78 6.44
CA VAL A 232 5.67 15.02 7.86
C VAL A 232 5.80 16.53 8.07
N SER A 233 5.20 17.07 9.13
CA SER A 233 5.09 18.53 9.32
C SER A 233 6.44 19.25 9.43
N TRP A 234 7.41 18.62 10.10
CA TRP A 234 8.76 19.16 10.31
C TRP A 234 9.79 18.64 9.29
N ASP A 235 9.44 17.65 8.49
CA ASP A 235 10.21 17.23 7.32
C ASP A 235 9.25 16.84 6.18
N PRO A 236 8.81 17.82 5.37
CA PRO A 236 7.84 17.57 4.32
C PRO A 236 8.42 16.74 3.17
N SER A 237 9.70 16.34 3.19
CA SER A 237 10.23 15.39 2.20
C SER A 237 9.88 13.93 2.51
N LEU A 238 9.41 13.64 3.73
CA LEU A 238 8.99 12.32 4.16
C LEU A 238 7.48 12.11 4.01
N ILE A 239 7.06 10.92 3.57
CA ILE A 239 5.65 10.57 3.46
C ILE A 239 5.09 10.28 4.86
N ALA A 240 4.15 11.09 5.32
CA ALA A 240 3.38 10.82 6.53
C ALA A 240 2.21 9.86 6.26
N SER A 241 1.54 10.02 5.12
CA SER A 241 0.46 9.15 4.66
C SER A 241 0.18 9.38 3.18
N VAL A 242 -0.21 8.34 2.44
CA VAL A 242 -0.68 8.46 1.06
C VAL A 242 -1.63 7.30 0.75
N TYR A 243 -2.75 7.59 0.08
CA TYR A 243 -3.78 6.60 -0.22
C TYR A 243 -4.67 7.03 -1.38
N PHE A 244 -5.29 6.04 -2.04
CA PHE A 244 -6.29 6.27 -3.06
C PHE A 244 -7.61 6.77 -2.48
N LEU A 245 -8.27 7.67 -3.21
CA LEU A 245 -9.61 8.14 -2.90
C LEU A 245 -10.65 7.42 -3.75
N GLY A 246 -11.70 7.00 -3.05
CA GLY A 246 -12.95 6.49 -3.57
C GLY A 246 -13.65 7.45 -4.52
#